data_AF-Q0W0U8-F1
#
_entry.id   AF-Q0W0U8-F1
#
_cell.length_a   1.000
_cell.length_b   1.000
_cell.length_c   1.000
_cell.angle_alpha   90.00
_cell.angle_beta   90.00
_cell.angle_gamma   90.00
#
_symmetry.space_group_name_H-M   'P 1'
#
loop_
_entity.id
_entity.type
_entity.pdbx_description
1 polymer ?
#
loop_
_entity_poly.entity_id
_entity_poly.type
_entity_poly.pdbx_seq_one_letter_code
_entity_poly.pdbx_strand_id
1 'polypeptide(L)'
;MAALESQVINLNKGLINFTHEVEKQGGENIGVCYQCGTCTGSCPQGRRNALRTRKIMRMVALGMKDQLLRDDSIWYCSTCYTCTDRCPRHVKPTDVIIALRNMATRELLVPKNFVQNMTFISQTGHAVPNNDANRALRVKLGLTAEPPTTATHPEYIPGIMKIMEATGLMAIKAQLEAKK
;
A
#
# COMPACT_ATOMS: atom_id res chain seq x y z
N MET A 1 -11.44 33.20 5.08
CA MET A 1 -11.94 32.22 6.06
C MET A 1 -11.72 30.77 5.62
N ALA A 2 -12.05 30.39 4.36
CA ALA A 2 -11.80 29.03 3.84
C ALA A 2 -10.33 28.55 3.93
N ALA A 3 -9.35 29.45 3.77
CA ALA A 3 -7.92 29.10 3.90
C ALA A 3 -7.46 28.90 5.37
N LEU A 4 -8.24 29.37 6.35
CA LEU A 4 -7.95 29.14 7.77
C LEU A 4 -8.59 27.82 8.24
N GLU A 5 -9.78 27.48 7.72
CA GLU A 5 -10.44 26.21 8.01
C GLU A 5 -9.63 24.99 7.54
N SER A 6 -8.82 25.13 6.49
CA SER A 6 -7.88 24.08 6.05
C SER A 6 -6.66 23.92 6.96
N GLN A 7 -6.41 24.85 7.88
CA GLN A 7 -5.28 24.85 8.82
C GLN A 7 -5.68 24.50 10.27
N VAL A 8 -6.98 24.38 10.55
CA VAL A 8 -7.48 24.09 11.91
C VAL A 8 -7.96 22.64 11.97
N ILE A 9 -7.32 21.83 12.82
CA ILE A 9 -7.77 20.46 13.10
C ILE A 9 -9.00 20.54 14.00
N ASN A 10 -10.17 20.19 13.46
CA ASN A 10 -11.40 20.12 14.26
C ASN A 10 -11.49 18.77 15.00
N LEU A 11 -11.06 18.76 16.26
CA LEU A 11 -11.08 17.57 17.12
C LEU A 11 -12.51 17.05 17.41
N ASN A 12 -13.54 17.89 17.22
CA ASN A 12 -14.94 17.50 17.40
C ASN A 12 -15.51 16.76 16.17
N LYS A 13 -14.82 16.79 15.02
CA LYS A 13 -15.26 16.13 13.78
C LYS A 13 -14.80 14.68 13.61
N GLY A 14 -14.02 14.11 14.56
CA GLY A 14 -13.81 12.66 14.60
C GLY A 14 -12.41 12.23 15.01
N LEU A 15 -12.21 12.05 16.32
CA LEU A 15 -11.05 11.33 16.86
C LEU A 15 -11.21 9.79 16.72
N ILE A 16 -12.46 9.30 16.82
CA ILE A 16 -12.76 7.87 16.95
C ILE A 16 -13.04 7.20 15.58
N ASN A 17 -13.73 7.90 14.68
CA ASN A 17 -14.20 7.29 13.42
C ASN A 17 -13.06 6.83 12.52
N PHE A 18 -12.05 7.68 12.27
CA PHE A 18 -10.96 7.32 11.37
C PHE A 18 -10.05 6.23 11.96
N THR A 19 -9.81 6.26 13.27
CA THR A 19 -9.09 5.19 13.97
C THR A 19 -9.75 3.83 13.75
N HIS A 20 -11.08 3.75 13.96
CA HIS A 20 -11.83 2.51 13.72
C HIS A 20 -11.87 2.10 12.24
N GLU A 21 -11.95 3.06 11.32
CA GLU A 21 -11.86 2.78 9.88
C GLU A 21 -10.53 2.11 9.52
N VAL A 22 -9.42 2.60 10.09
CA VAL A 22 -8.07 2.03 9.87
C VAL A 22 -7.97 0.64 10.50
N GLU A 23 -8.51 0.45 11.70
CA GLU A 23 -8.54 -0.87 12.37
C GLU A 23 -9.31 -1.90 11.54
N LYS A 24 -10.48 -1.53 11.00
CA LYS A 24 -11.29 -2.41 10.13
C LYS A 24 -10.57 -2.83 8.85
N GLN A 25 -9.57 -2.06 8.42
CA GLN A 25 -8.77 -2.32 7.21
C GLN A 25 -7.46 -3.08 7.52
N GLY A 26 -7.27 -3.54 8.76
CA GLY A 26 -6.12 -4.33 9.19
C GLY A 26 -5.09 -3.57 10.04
N GLY A 27 -5.29 -2.28 10.30
CA GLY A 27 -4.43 -1.47 11.16
C GLY A 27 -4.70 -1.67 12.65
N GLU A 28 -4.66 -2.92 13.12
CA GLU A 28 -5.06 -3.31 14.47
C GLU A 28 -4.27 -2.58 15.57
N ASN A 29 -4.94 -2.40 16.72
CA ASN A 29 -4.39 -1.83 17.96
C ASN A 29 -3.85 -0.41 17.83
N ILE A 30 -4.14 0.34 16.76
CA ILE A 30 -3.65 1.71 16.63
C ILE A 30 -4.20 2.64 17.72
N GLY A 31 -5.40 2.38 18.25
CA GLY A 31 -5.99 3.14 19.34
C GLY A 31 -5.16 3.18 20.64
N VAL A 32 -4.26 2.19 20.86
CA VAL A 32 -3.40 2.16 22.07
C VAL A 32 -2.05 2.87 21.89
N CYS A 33 -1.82 3.50 20.73
CA CYS A 33 -0.58 4.20 20.42
C CYS A 33 -0.39 5.46 21.28
N TYR A 34 0.56 5.42 22.21
CA TYR A 34 0.92 6.53 23.10
C TYR A 34 2.06 7.44 22.60
N GLN A 35 2.41 7.37 21.30
CA GLN A 35 3.37 8.28 20.67
C GLN A 35 4.85 8.24 21.16
N CYS A 36 5.38 7.13 21.68
CA CYS A 36 6.79 7.04 22.11
C CYS A 36 7.85 7.31 21.03
N GLY A 37 7.58 6.97 19.76
CA GLY A 37 8.51 7.19 18.65
C GLY A 37 9.48 6.05 18.32
N THR A 38 9.44 4.91 19.01
CA THR A 38 10.28 3.73 18.70
C THR A 38 10.20 3.32 17.23
N CYS A 39 9.00 3.40 16.64
CA CYS A 39 8.77 3.12 15.23
C CYS A 39 9.55 4.05 14.29
N THR A 40 9.58 5.36 14.59
CA THR A 40 10.36 6.34 13.81
C THR A 40 11.86 6.12 13.96
N GLY A 41 12.34 5.91 15.19
CA GLY A 41 13.78 5.68 15.45
C GLY A 41 14.30 4.38 14.82
N SER A 42 13.43 3.38 14.68
CA SER A 42 13.76 2.10 14.04
C SER A 42 13.63 2.11 12.53
N CYS A 43 12.96 3.11 11.94
CA CYS A 43 12.66 3.12 10.51
C CYS A 43 13.94 3.40 9.69
N PRO A 44 14.38 2.47 8.81
CA PRO A 44 15.52 2.74 7.95
C PRO A 44 15.22 3.84 6.93
N GLN A 45 13.97 3.87 6.43
CA GLN A 45 13.50 4.83 5.44
C GLN A 45 13.45 6.25 6.02
N GLY A 46 12.97 6.39 7.25
CA GLY A 46 12.89 7.69 7.94
C GLY A 46 14.25 8.36 8.15
N ARG A 47 15.36 7.63 8.09
CA ARG A 47 16.71 8.22 8.16
C ARG A 47 17.09 8.98 6.89
N ARG A 48 16.45 8.68 5.75
CA ARG A 48 16.82 9.21 4.43
C ARG A 48 15.70 9.95 3.72
N ASN A 49 14.46 9.87 4.21
CA ASN A 49 13.32 10.56 3.62
C ASN A 49 12.36 11.11 4.70
N ALA A 50 11.24 11.68 4.24
CA ALA A 50 10.25 12.35 5.09
C ALA A 50 9.38 11.40 5.94
N LEU A 51 9.49 10.07 5.77
CA LEU A 51 8.67 9.11 6.51
C LEU A 51 8.95 9.20 8.01
N ARG A 52 7.93 9.60 8.77
CA ARG A 52 7.94 9.56 10.23
C ARG A 52 6.77 8.70 10.68
N THR A 53 7.03 7.41 10.92
CA THR A 53 5.99 6.42 11.27
C THR A 53 5.15 6.88 12.46
N ARG A 54 5.75 7.49 13.49
CA ARG A 54 5.02 8.08 14.62
C ARG A 54 4.02 9.16 14.17
N LYS A 55 4.41 10.02 13.23
CA LYS A 55 3.55 11.09 12.70
C LYS A 55 2.32 10.50 12.00
N ILE A 56 2.50 9.44 11.21
CA ILE A 56 1.38 8.71 10.58
C ILE A 56 0.41 8.22 11.66
N MET A 57 0.90 7.53 12.70
CA MET A 57 0.02 7.05 13.79
C MET A 57 -0.72 8.21 14.47
N ARG A 58 -0.06 9.36 14.64
CA ARG A 58 -0.69 10.55 15.22
C ARG A 58 -1.78 11.12 14.32
N MET A 59 -1.54 11.19 13.02
CA MET A 59 -2.50 11.70 12.04
C MET A 59 -3.75 10.82 11.96
N VAL A 60 -3.59 9.49 12.11
CA VAL A 60 -4.75 8.58 12.26
C VAL A 60 -5.56 8.93 13.51
N ALA A 61 -4.91 9.02 14.67
CA ALA A 61 -5.60 9.35 15.93
C ALA A 61 -6.25 10.75 15.93
N LEU A 62 -5.79 11.66 15.07
CA LEU A 62 -6.35 13.01 14.91
C LEU A 62 -7.42 13.11 13.82
N GLY A 63 -7.76 12.02 13.13
CA GLY A 63 -8.77 12.06 12.07
C GLY A 63 -8.32 12.75 10.79
N MET A 64 -7.01 12.90 10.54
CA MET A 64 -6.46 13.68 9.42
C MET A 64 -6.43 12.86 8.12
N LYS A 65 -7.56 12.22 7.77
CA LYS A 65 -7.68 11.27 6.65
C LYS A 65 -7.24 11.88 5.32
N ASP A 66 -7.86 12.97 4.89
CA ASP A 66 -7.62 13.56 3.56
C ASP A 66 -6.16 13.97 3.35
N GLN A 67 -5.53 14.51 4.40
CA GLN A 67 -4.13 14.90 4.39
C GLN A 67 -3.21 13.67 4.35
N LEU A 68 -3.55 12.63 5.12
CA LEU A 68 -2.74 11.43 5.23
C LEU A 68 -2.78 10.56 3.97
N LEU A 69 -3.93 10.42 3.33
CA LEU A 69 -4.09 9.62 2.11
C LEU A 69 -3.39 10.25 0.88
N ARG A 70 -3.19 11.57 0.91
CA ARG A 70 -2.45 12.34 -0.12
C ARG A 70 -0.96 12.52 0.20
N ASP A 71 -0.51 12.08 1.37
CA ASP A 71 0.89 12.21 1.78
C ASP A 71 1.71 11.05 1.18
N ASP A 72 2.63 11.38 0.26
CA ASP A 72 3.51 10.41 -0.40
C ASP A 72 4.33 9.55 0.57
N SER A 73 4.55 10.02 1.80
CA SER A 73 5.34 9.28 2.79
C SER A 73 4.75 7.92 3.16
N ILE A 74 3.43 7.70 3.00
CA ILE A 74 2.83 6.37 3.18
C ILE A 74 3.40 5.36 2.19
N TRP A 75 3.87 5.79 1.01
CA TRP A 75 4.47 4.94 -0.02
C TRP A 75 5.97 4.69 0.18
N TYR A 76 6.64 5.44 1.06
CA TYR A 76 8.08 5.26 1.33
C TYR A 76 8.39 4.06 2.25
N CYS A 77 7.39 3.55 2.97
CA CYS A 77 7.56 2.39 3.84
C CYS A 77 7.90 1.14 3.02
N SER A 78 9.01 0.48 3.36
CA SER A 78 9.47 -0.76 2.70
C SER A 78 8.85 -2.03 3.30
N THR A 79 7.88 -1.89 4.21
CA THR A 79 7.23 -3.02 4.91
C THR A 79 8.24 -4.00 5.54
N CYS A 80 9.31 -3.48 6.15
CA CYS A 80 10.35 -4.29 6.80
C CYS A 80 9.98 -4.81 8.20
N TYR A 81 8.79 -4.47 8.72
CA TYR A 81 8.25 -4.90 10.01
C TYR A 81 9.02 -4.53 11.29
N THR A 82 10.21 -3.91 11.22
CA THR A 82 11.00 -3.56 12.42
C THR A 82 10.24 -2.68 13.43
N CYS A 83 9.37 -1.78 12.95
CA CYS A 83 8.54 -0.93 13.82
C CYS A 83 7.38 -1.68 14.47
N THR A 84 6.89 -2.74 13.84
CA THR A 84 5.89 -3.66 14.39
C THR A 84 6.53 -4.46 15.52
N ASP A 85 7.68 -5.09 15.28
CA ASP A 85 8.36 -5.94 16.27
C ASP A 85 8.78 -5.17 17.54
N ARG A 86 9.19 -3.91 17.37
CA ARG A 86 9.70 -3.08 18.46
C ARG A 86 8.63 -2.24 19.14
N CYS A 87 7.36 -2.35 18.76
CA CYS A 87 6.32 -1.53 19.38
C CYS A 87 6.07 -1.99 20.83
N PRO A 88 6.32 -1.16 21.85
CA PRO A 88 6.08 -1.52 23.26
C PRO A 88 4.58 -1.60 23.62
N ARG A 89 3.70 -1.21 22.68
CA ARG A 89 2.24 -1.25 22.82
C ARG A 89 1.60 -2.27 21.89
N HIS A 90 2.40 -3.05 21.16
CA HIS A 90 1.91 -4.04 20.18
C HIS A 90 0.95 -3.45 19.13
N VAL A 91 1.13 -2.17 18.81
CA VAL A 91 0.58 -1.58 17.58
C VAL A 91 1.28 -2.28 16.41
N LYS A 92 0.59 -2.38 15.26
CA LYS A 92 1.18 -2.88 14.02
C LYS A 92 1.36 -1.74 12.99
N PRO A 93 2.36 -0.84 13.14
CA PRO A 93 2.49 0.32 12.24
C PRO A 93 2.67 -0.04 10.77
N THR A 94 3.25 -1.21 10.47
CA THR A 94 3.38 -1.69 9.09
C THR A 94 2.00 -1.93 8.48
N ASP A 95 1.12 -2.64 9.19
CA ASP A 95 -0.22 -2.99 8.71
C ASP A 95 -1.15 -1.76 8.69
N VAL A 96 -0.98 -0.82 9.62
CA VAL A 96 -1.61 0.51 9.55
C VAL A 96 -1.25 1.22 8.24
N ILE A 97 0.02 1.24 7.85
CA ILE A 97 0.44 1.90 6.60
C ILE A 97 -0.14 1.16 5.38
N ILE A 98 -0.22 -0.16 5.40
CA ILE A 98 -0.86 -0.95 4.34
C ILE A 98 -2.36 -0.63 4.26
N ALA A 99 -3.06 -0.54 5.39
CA ALA A 99 -4.46 -0.13 5.46
C ALA A 99 -4.69 1.26 4.84
N LEU A 100 -3.82 2.23 5.16
CA LEU A 100 -3.85 3.56 4.56
C LEU A 100 -3.62 3.54 3.05
N ARG A 101 -2.67 2.71 2.55
CA ARG A 101 -2.46 2.52 1.10
C ARG A 101 -3.68 1.93 0.41
N ASN A 102 -4.38 1.00 1.05
CA ASN A 102 -5.62 0.44 0.52
C ASN A 102 -6.71 1.50 0.40
N MET A 103 -6.86 2.34 1.42
CA MET A 103 -7.80 3.48 1.39
C MET A 103 -7.44 4.49 0.30
N ALA A 104 -6.17 4.89 0.20
CA ALA A 104 -5.67 5.78 -0.85
C ALA A 104 -5.89 5.20 -2.25
N THR A 105 -5.69 3.90 -2.43
CA THR A 105 -5.92 3.21 -3.71
C THR A 105 -7.39 3.28 -4.13
N ARG A 106 -8.34 3.13 -3.20
CA ARG A 106 -9.79 3.30 -3.48
C ARG A 106 -10.16 4.73 -3.84
N GLU A 107 -9.39 5.71 -3.38
CA GLU A 107 -9.52 7.13 -3.75
C GLU A 107 -8.71 7.50 -5.01
N LEU A 108 -8.15 6.51 -5.70
CA LEU A 108 -7.35 6.69 -6.92
C LEU A 108 -6.06 7.49 -6.68
N LEU A 109 -5.55 7.48 -5.45
CA LEU A 109 -4.30 8.10 -5.01
C LEU A 109 -3.19 7.05 -4.96
N VAL A 110 -2.76 6.56 -6.13
CA VAL A 110 -1.76 5.50 -6.25
C VAL A 110 -0.62 5.91 -7.20
N PRO A 111 0.65 5.59 -6.88
CA PRO A 111 1.76 5.84 -7.79
C PRO A 111 1.65 5.06 -9.11
N LYS A 112 2.07 5.69 -10.21
CA LYS A 112 1.86 5.20 -11.59
C LYS A 112 2.45 3.80 -11.85
N ASN A 113 3.57 3.48 -11.21
CA ASN A 113 4.25 2.19 -11.35
C ASN A 113 3.40 1.01 -10.85
N PHE A 114 2.55 1.20 -9.84
CA PHE A 114 1.65 0.13 -9.40
C PHE A 114 0.55 -0.17 -10.43
N VAL A 115 0.08 0.85 -11.15
CA VAL A 115 -0.92 0.68 -12.22
C VAL A 115 -0.36 -0.15 -13.37
N GLN A 116 0.91 0.07 -13.73
CA GLN A 116 1.59 -0.74 -14.75
C GLN A 116 1.69 -2.22 -14.33
N ASN A 117 2.00 -2.50 -13.06
CA ASN A 117 2.03 -3.87 -12.54
C ASN A 117 0.65 -4.54 -12.62
N MET A 118 -0.44 -3.80 -12.37
CA MET A 118 -1.80 -4.34 -12.52
C MET A 118 -2.07 -4.81 -13.95
N THR A 119 -1.61 -4.06 -14.96
CA THR A 119 -1.72 -4.46 -16.37
C THR A 119 -0.96 -5.75 -16.66
N PHE A 120 0.30 -5.86 -16.23
CA PHE A 120 1.09 -7.06 -16.47
C PHE A 120 0.49 -8.29 -15.78
N ILE A 121 0.01 -8.14 -14.54
CA ILE A 121 -0.62 -9.24 -13.80
C ILE A 121 -1.92 -9.68 -14.49
N SER A 122 -2.76 -8.73 -14.92
CA SER A 122 -4.02 -9.07 -15.61
C SER A 122 -3.80 -9.81 -16.93
N GLN A 123 -2.71 -9.52 -17.64
CA GLN A 123 -2.43 -10.08 -18.96
C GLN A 123 -1.62 -11.38 -18.90
N THR A 124 -0.70 -11.50 -17.94
CA THR A 124 0.32 -12.55 -17.93
C THR A 124 0.36 -13.36 -16.64
N GLY A 125 -0.37 -12.93 -15.60
CA GLY A 125 -0.27 -13.48 -14.25
C GLY A 125 0.97 -13.03 -13.46
N HIS A 126 1.84 -12.20 -14.03
CA HIS A 126 3.10 -11.78 -13.42
C HIS A 126 3.25 -10.26 -13.40
N ALA A 127 3.83 -9.71 -12.32
CA ALA A 127 4.21 -8.30 -12.28
C ALA A 127 5.40 -7.99 -13.22
N VAL A 128 6.26 -8.99 -13.44
CA VAL A 128 7.40 -8.93 -14.36
C VAL A 128 7.30 -10.12 -15.32
N PRO A 129 6.71 -9.94 -16.51
CA PRO A 129 6.58 -11.01 -17.49
C PRO A 129 7.94 -11.52 -17.98
N ASN A 130 7.98 -12.79 -18.39
CA ASN A 130 9.18 -13.36 -19.02
C ASN A 130 9.45 -12.68 -20.38
N ASN A 131 10.72 -12.52 -20.75
CA ASN A 131 11.15 -11.88 -21.99
C ASN A 131 12.19 -12.74 -22.73
N ASP A 132 12.56 -12.34 -23.95
CA ASP A 132 13.43 -13.16 -24.80
C ASP A 132 14.84 -13.35 -24.21
N ALA A 133 15.38 -12.31 -23.56
CA ALA A 133 16.66 -12.40 -22.88
C ALA A 133 16.63 -13.43 -21.74
N ASN A 134 15.57 -13.44 -20.94
CA ASN A 134 15.36 -14.41 -19.87
C ASN A 134 15.13 -15.82 -20.42
N ARG A 135 14.37 -16.00 -21.51
CA ARG A 135 14.20 -17.29 -22.18
C ARG A 135 15.54 -17.86 -22.65
N ALA A 136 16.34 -17.05 -23.33
CA ALA A 136 17.66 -17.45 -23.81
C ALA A 136 18.59 -17.83 -22.66
N LEU A 137 18.60 -17.06 -21.57
CA LEU A 137 19.37 -17.35 -20.38
C LEU A 137 18.94 -18.66 -19.70
N ARG A 138 17.63 -18.89 -19.58
CA ARG A 138 17.07 -20.12 -19.00
C ARG A 138 17.52 -21.36 -19.78
N VAL A 139 17.41 -21.34 -21.10
CA VAL A 139 17.88 -22.45 -21.96
C VAL A 139 19.38 -22.67 -21.82
N LYS A 140 20.18 -21.60 -21.78
CA LYS A 140 21.63 -21.68 -21.54
C LYS A 140 21.97 -22.33 -20.19
N LEU A 141 21.13 -22.14 -19.18
CA LEU A 141 21.25 -22.75 -17.86
C LEU A 141 20.65 -24.16 -17.76
N GLY A 142 20.18 -24.74 -18.87
CA GLY A 142 19.56 -26.07 -18.90
C GLY A 142 18.12 -26.10 -18.37
N LEU A 143 17.45 -24.95 -18.28
CA LEU A 143 16.06 -24.82 -17.86
C LEU A 143 15.13 -24.72 -19.08
N THR A 144 13.84 -25.00 -18.88
CA THR A 144 12.80 -24.71 -19.88
C THR A 144 12.74 -23.21 -20.19
N ALA A 145 12.53 -22.85 -21.46
CA ALA A 145 12.46 -21.45 -21.89
C ALA A 145 11.40 -20.66 -21.10
N GLU A 146 10.22 -21.26 -20.91
CA GLU A 146 9.19 -20.73 -20.03
C GLU A 146 9.22 -21.41 -18.66
N PRO A 147 9.09 -20.66 -17.54
CA PRO A 147 8.95 -21.25 -16.22
C PRO A 147 7.57 -21.93 -16.06
N PRO A 148 7.45 -22.95 -15.20
CA PRO A 148 6.18 -23.66 -14.95
C PRO A 148 5.22 -22.82 -14.11
N THR A 149 4.79 -21.68 -14.65
CA THR A 149 3.85 -20.72 -14.07
C THR A 149 2.73 -20.47 -15.09
N THR A 150 1.97 -19.37 -14.99
CA THR A 150 1.01 -18.97 -16.05
C THR A 150 1.66 -18.75 -17.41
N ALA A 151 3.00 -18.74 -17.50
CA ALA A 151 3.72 -18.74 -18.77
C ALA A 151 3.57 -20.05 -19.56
N THR A 152 3.56 -21.22 -18.88
CA THR A 152 3.25 -22.52 -19.49
C THR A 152 1.79 -22.94 -19.29
N HIS A 153 1.09 -22.31 -18.33
CA HIS A 153 -0.29 -22.60 -17.96
C HIS A 153 -1.22 -21.37 -18.11
N PRO A 154 -1.42 -20.85 -19.33
CA PRO A 154 -2.27 -19.69 -19.56
C PRO A 154 -3.74 -19.91 -19.19
N GLU A 155 -4.19 -21.16 -19.07
CA GLU A 155 -5.54 -21.54 -18.63
C GLU A 155 -5.90 -21.02 -17.23
N TYR A 156 -4.92 -20.65 -16.39
CA TYR A 156 -5.17 -20.07 -15.07
C TYR A 156 -5.32 -18.54 -15.08
N ILE A 157 -4.97 -17.85 -16.17
CA ILE A 157 -5.09 -16.39 -16.28
C ILE A 157 -6.55 -15.92 -16.11
N PRO A 158 -7.58 -16.58 -16.70
CA PRO A 158 -8.98 -16.24 -16.42
C PRO A 158 -9.35 -16.31 -14.93
N GLY A 159 -8.74 -17.23 -14.17
CA GLY A 159 -8.93 -17.32 -12.72
C GLY A 159 -8.39 -16.11 -11.97
N ILE A 160 -7.22 -15.61 -12.37
CA ILE A 160 -6.62 -14.37 -11.83
C ILE A 160 -7.51 -13.18 -12.14
N MET A 161 -7.97 -13.06 -13.39
CA MET A 161 -8.88 -12.00 -13.83
C MET A 161 -10.17 -11.99 -12.99
N LYS A 162 -10.78 -13.15 -12.77
CA LYS A 162 -11.98 -13.29 -11.93
C LYS A 162 -11.76 -12.79 -10.49
N ILE A 163 -10.59 -13.05 -9.90
CA ILE A 163 -10.25 -12.55 -8.55
C ILE A 163 -10.07 -11.02 -8.58
N MET A 164 -9.38 -10.48 -9.59
CA MET A 164 -9.19 -9.04 -9.74
C MET A 164 -10.51 -8.30 -9.96
N GLU A 165 -11.48 -8.90 -10.65
CA GLU A 165 -12.84 -8.39 -10.82
C GLU A 165 -13.61 -8.45 -9.50
N ALA A 166 -13.63 -9.60 -8.84
CA ALA A 166 -14.38 -9.81 -7.59
C ALA A 166 -13.89 -8.89 -6.44
N THR A 167 -12.60 -8.53 -6.45
CA THR A 167 -12.01 -7.61 -5.47
C THR A 167 -12.21 -6.13 -5.84
N GLY A 168 -12.80 -5.83 -7.00
CA GLY A 168 -12.99 -4.47 -7.51
C GLY A 168 -11.71 -3.82 -8.06
N LEU A 169 -10.59 -4.55 -8.10
CA LEU A 169 -9.31 -4.03 -8.55
C LEU A 169 -9.33 -3.63 -10.04
N MET A 170 -10.05 -4.37 -10.87
CA MET A 170 -10.21 -4.03 -12.29
C MET A 170 -10.99 -2.74 -12.51
N ALA A 171 -12.01 -2.46 -11.69
CA ALA A 171 -12.74 -1.19 -11.75
C ALA A 171 -11.86 -0.01 -11.36
N ILE A 172 -11.06 -0.16 -10.29
CA ILE A 172 -10.06 0.84 -9.87
C ILE A 172 -9.03 1.09 -10.98
N LYS A 173 -8.51 0.03 -11.59
CA LYS A 173 -7.56 0.12 -12.71
C LYS A 173 -8.14 0.94 -13.88
N ALA A 174 -9.37 0.64 -14.29
CA ALA A 174 -10.03 1.35 -15.39
C ALA A 174 -10.20 2.85 -15.09
N GLN A 175 -10.58 3.19 -13.85
CA GLN A 175 -10.72 4.59 -13.42
C GLN A 175 -9.36 5.33 -13.40
N LEU A 176 -8.29 4.65 -12.99
CA LEU A 176 -6.94 5.22 -13.00
C LEU A 176 -6.40 5.44 -14.42
N GLU A 177 -6.75 4.58 -15.36
CA GLU A 177 -6.37 4.74 -16.78
C GLU A 177 -7.16 5.86 -17.45
N ALA A 178 -8.43 6.05 -17.12
CA ALA A 178 -9.26 7.14 -17.66
C ALA A 178 -8.89 8.53 -17.14
N LYS A 179 -8.15 8.62 -16.02
CA LYS A 179 -7.66 9.88 -15.43
C LYS A 179 -6.39 10.43 -16.10
N LYS A 180 -5.77 9.65 -16.99
CA LYS A 180 -4.56 10.05 -17.74
C LYS A 180 -4.91 10.87 -18.96
#